data_AF-A0A2N7XX81-F1
#
_entry.id   AF-A0A2N7XX81-F1
#
_cell.length_a   1.000
_cell.length_b   1.000
_cell.length_c   1.000
_cell.angle_alpha   90.00
_cell.angle_beta   90.00
_cell.angle_gamma   90.00
#
_symmetry.space_group_name_H-M   'P 1'
#
loop_
_entity.id
_entity.type
_entity.pdbx_description
1 polymer ?
#
loop_
_entity_poly.entity_id
_entity_poly.type
_entity_poly.pdbx_seq_one_letter_code
_entity_poly.pdbx_strand_id
1 'polypeptide(L)' 'MKYDDIAQSEDIHAASRLYAVEVYGQEVINAFPPIPSMILECVLAGLQEEQVLLEVFKDYRLPPPNKETEQ' A
#
# COMPACT_ATOMS: atom_id res chain seq x y z
N MET A 1 -7.48 -2.55 -6.67
CA MET A 1 -8.19 -2.67 -5.38
C MET A 1 -8.07 -1.34 -4.68
N LYS A 2 -9.13 -0.85 -4.01
CA LYS A 2 -9.03 0.41 -3.28
C LYS A 2 -8.40 0.18 -1.91
N TYR A 3 -7.71 1.18 -1.39
CA TYR A 3 -7.14 1.14 -0.04
C TYR A 3 -8.18 0.78 1.03
N ASP A 4 -9.37 1.37 0.96
CA ASP A 4 -10.45 1.11 1.93
C ASP A 4 -11.00 -0.33 1.89
N ASP A 5 -10.79 -1.06 0.78
CA ASP A 5 -11.23 -2.44 0.64
C ASP A 5 -10.38 -3.40 1.49
N ILE A 6 -9.16 -3.01 1.89
CA ILE A 6 -8.23 -3.86 2.64
C ILE A 6 -8.82 -4.26 3.99
N ALA A 7 -9.39 -3.30 4.73
CA ALA A 7 -9.97 -3.53 6.06
C ALA A 7 -11.25 -4.39 6.03
N GLN A 8 -11.89 -4.50 4.86
CA GLN A 8 -13.14 -5.26 4.66
C GLN A 8 -12.91 -6.63 4.03
N SER A 9 -11.67 -6.96 3.65
CA SER A 9 -11.32 -8.25 3.05
C SER A 9 -11.35 -9.38 4.09
N GLU A 10 -11.79 -10.57 3.68
CA GLU A 10 -11.69 -11.79 4.49
C GLU A 10 -10.24 -12.16 4.79
N ASP A 11 -9.33 -11.85 3.86
CA ASP A 11 -7.89 -11.97 4.04
C ASP A 11 -7.23 -10.59 3.87
N ILE A 12 -7.08 -9.89 4.99
CA ILE A 12 -6.50 -8.54 5.06
C ILE A 12 -5.00 -8.54 4.69
N HIS A 13 -4.30 -9.66 4.92
CA HIS A 13 -2.87 -9.78 4.59
C HIS A 13 -2.68 -9.91 3.08
N ALA A 14 -3.47 -10.78 2.45
CA ALA A 14 -3.48 -10.91 1.00
C ALA A 14 -3.94 -9.61 0.33
N ALA A 15 -4.99 -8.97 0.84
CA ALA A 15 -5.50 -7.70 0.31
C ALA A 15 -4.46 -6.57 0.40
N SER A 16 -3.79 -6.42 1.55
CA SER A 16 -2.73 -5.42 1.70
C SER A 16 -1.57 -5.66 0.72
N ARG A 17 -1.16 -6.93 0.54
CA ARG A 17 -0.13 -7.28 -0.44
C ARG A 17 -0.56 -6.97 -1.87
N LEU A 18 -1.80 -7.27 -2.24
CA LEU A 18 -2.34 -6.97 -3.57
C LEU A 18 -2.35 -5.47 -3.84
N TYR A 19 -2.85 -4.67 -2.89
CA TYR A 19 -2.81 -3.22 -2.98
C TYR A 19 -1.38 -2.70 -3.12
N ALA A 20 -0.45 -3.16 -2.29
CA ALA A 20 0.94 -2.74 -2.35
C ALA A 20 1.61 -3.08 -3.69
N VAL A 21 1.27 -4.24 -4.28
CA VAL A 21 1.74 -4.64 -5.61
C VAL A 21 1.13 -3.78 -6.72
N GLU A 22 -0.14 -3.40 -6.60
CA GLU A 22 -0.80 -2.51 -7.57
C GLU A 22 -0.20 -1.10 -7.54
N VAL A 23 0.14 -0.60 -6.35
CA VAL A 23 0.68 0.74 -6.14
C VAL A 23 2.15 0.84 -6.52
N TYR A 24 2.98 -0.11 -6.10
CA TYR A 24 4.44 -0.03 -6.21
C TYR A 24 5.04 -1.02 -7.21
N GLY A 25 4.27 -1.99 -7.68
CA GLY A 25 4.75 -3.06 -8.55
C GLY A 25 5.31 -4.26 -7.78
N GLN A 26 5.21 -5.44 -8.40
CA GLN A 26 5.60 -6.71 -7.78
C GLN A 26 7.10 -6.78 -7.46
N GLU A 27 7.96 -6.17 -8.29
CA GLU A 27 9.41 -6.13 -8.08
C GLU A 27 9.78 -5.33 -6.83
N VAL A 28 9.13 -4.18 -6.61
CA VAL A 28 9.35 -3.34 -5.43
C VAL A 28 8.90 -4.07 -4.17
N ILE A 29 7.74 -4.73 -4.19
CA ILE A 29 7.27 -5.51 -3.03
C ILE A 29 8.18 -6.71 -2.71
N ASN A 30 8.83 -7.30 -3.72
CA ASN A 30 9.83 -8.33 -3.49
C ASN A 30 11.14 -7.77 -2.90
N ALA A 31 11.55 -6.56 -3.31
CA ALA A 31 12.72 -5.87 -2.79
C ALA A 31 12.50 -5.29 -1.37
N PHE A 32 11.26 -4.91 -1.06
CA PHE A 32 10.85 -4.36 0.23
C PHE A 32 9.66 -5.14 0.84
N PRO A 33 9.89 -6.38 1.29
CA PRO A 33 8.85 -7.23 1.90
C PRO A 33 8.06 -6.62 3.08
N PRO A 34 8.59 -5.66 3.87
CA PRO A 34 7.82 -5.04 4.96
C PRO A 34 6.70 -4.09 4.52
N ILE A 35 6.73 -3.56 3.29
CA ILE A 35 5.76 -2.53 2.84
C ILE A 35 4.30 -2.98 3.00
N PRO A 36 3.88 -4.18 2.55
CA PRO A 36 2.51 -4.67 2.77
C PRO A 36 2.12 -4.74 4.25
N SER A 37 3.05 -5.10 5.13
CA SER A 37 2.75 -5.18 6.57
C SER A 37 2.57 -3.78 7.16
N MET A 38 3.43 -2.83 6.78
CA MET A 38 3.32 -1.44 7.20
C MET A 38 2.00 -0.81 6.72
N ILE A 39 1.62 -1.04 5.45
CA ILE A 39 0.34 -0.57 4.92
C ILE A 39 -0.82 -1.15 5.73
N LEU A 40 -0.78 -2.45 6.03
CA LEU A 40 -1.82 -3.09 6.82
C LEU A 40 -1.91 -2.50 8.23
N GLU A 41 -0.78 -2.28 8.89
CA GLU A 41 -0.74 -1.64 10.21
C GLU A 41 -1.35 -0.23 10.18
N CYS A 42 -1.05 0.56 9.14
CA CYS A 42 -1.65 1.87 8.96
C CYS A 42 -3.16 1.81 8.70
N VAL A 43 -3.63 0.85 7.88
CA VAL A 43 -5.06 0.59 7.64
C VAL A 43 -5.77 0.28 8.96
N LEU A 44 -5.21 -0.64 9.76
CA LEU A 44 -5.78 -1.02 11.06
C LEU A 44 -5.73 0.12 12.09
N ALA A 45 -4.75 1.02 11.96
CA ALA A 45 -4.67 2.25 12.75
C ALA A 45 -5.62 3.37 12.25
N GLY A 46 -6.35 3.15 11.16
CA GLY A 46 -7.33 4.09 10.62
C GLY A 46 -6.71 5.28 9.88
N LEU A 47 -5.47 5.16 9.40
CA LEU A 47 -4.84 6.18 8.58
C LEU A 47 -5.49 6.21 7.19
N GLN A 48 -5.56 7.41 6.62
CA GLN A 48 -6.01 7.61 5.24
C GLN A 48 -4.93 7.18 4.23
N GLU A 49 -5.33 6.79 3.03
CA GLU A 49 -4.44 6.33 1.95
C GLU A 49 -3.24 7.27 1.75
N GLU A 50 -3.48 8.58 1.66
CA GLU A 50 -2.44 9.60 1.47
C GLU A 50 -1.39 9.62 2.60
N GLN A 51 -1.84 9.39 3.85
CA GLN A 51 -0.94 9.33 5.00
C GLN A 51 -0.05 8.09 4.93
N VAL A 52 -0.61 6.94 4.55
CA VAL A 52 0.16 5.69 4.40
C VAL A 52 1.18 5.81 3.29
N LEU A 53 0.79 6.34 2.13
CA LEU A 53 1.71 6.56 1.01
C LEU A 53 2.85 7.50 1.40
N LEU A 54 2.58 8.51 2.23
CA LEU A 54 3.61 9.40 2.78
C LEU A 54 4.56 8.66 3.74
N GLU A 55 4.05 7.80 4.62
CA GLU A 55 4.90 6.97 5.48
C GLU A 55 5.79 6.03 4.65
N VAL A 56 5.26 5.42 3.58
CA VAL A 56 6.07 4.56 2.69
C VAL A 56 7.18 5.36 2.02
N PHE A 57 6.89 6.59 1.58
CA PHE A 57 7.89 7.49 1.01
C PHE A 57 8.95 7.90 2.05
N LYS A 58 8.55 8.15 3.30
CA LYS A 58 9.47 8.51 4.39
C LYS A 58 10.43 7.38 4.75
N ASP A 59 9.98 6.14 4.71
CA ASP A 59 10.81 5.01 5.14
C ASP A 59 11.60 4.40 3.99
N TYR A 60 10.98 4.26 2.82
CA TYR A 60 11.56 3.53 1.68
C TYR A 60 11.99 4.44 0.52
N ARG A 61 11.72 5.75 0.60
CA ARG A 61 11.99 6.73 -0.48
C ARG A 61 11.33 6.35 -1.81
N LEU A 62 10.28 5.54 -1.75
CA LEU A 62 9.49 5.15 -2.92
C LEU A 62 8.49 6.26 -3.23
N PRO A 63 8.49 6.82 -4.45
CA PRO A 63 7.54 7.86 -4.79
C PRO A 63 6.11 7.33 -4.60
N PRO A 64 5.17 8.18 -4.14
CA PRO A 64 3.77 7.80 -4.15
C PRO A 64 3.36 7.43 -5.59
N PRO A 65 2.39 6.52 -5.76
CA PRO A 65 1.95 6.10 -7.08
C PRO A 65 1.63 7.32 -7.93
N ASN A 66 2.27 7.44 -9.09
CA ASN A 66 1.84 8.42 -10.09
C ASN A 66 0.44 7.99 -10.52
N LYS A 67 -0.60 8.69 -10.04
CA LYS A 67 -1.92 8.67 -10.67
C LYS A 67 -1.83 9.45 -12.00
N GLU A 68 -0.97 9.00 -12.92
CA GLU A 68 -0.96 9.43 -14.32
C GLU A 68 -1.45 8.27 -15.19
N THR A 69 -2.75 7.97 -15.14
CA THR A 69 -3.53 7.48 -16.29
C THR A 69 -5.02 7.43 -15.96
N GLU A 70 -5.69 8.57 -16.08
CA GLU A 70 -7.01 8.63 -16.70
C GLU A 70 -6.93 9.71 -17.79
N GLN A 71 -6.71 9.26 -19.03
CA GLN A 71 -7.12 9.98 -20.25
C GLN A 71 -8.56 9.59 -20.56
#